data_AF-F8QXH7-F1
#
_entry.id   AF-F8QXH7-F1
#
_cell.length_a   1.000
_cell.length_b   1.000
_cell.length_c   1.000
_cell.angle_alpha   90.00
_cell.angle_beta   90.00
_cell.angle_gamma   90.00
#
_symmetry.space_group_name_H-M   'P 1'
#
loop_
_entity.id
_entity.type
_entity.pdbx_description
1 polymer ?
#
loop_
_entity_poly.entity_id
_entity_poly.type
_entity_poly.pdbx_seq_one_letter_code
_entity_poly.pdbx_strand_id
1 'polypeptide(L)'
;YLHELEQSMQHPPSNAFVEMIQWTKQGKLWTFPIDNEAGLVEEMKVGFHEHVLLERRLEGWCPKRGPIRHFMELVCTGLSKNPHLTVERKQAHIEWY
;
A
#
# COMPACT_ATOMS: atom_id res chain seq x y z
N TYR A 1 -21.49 27.93 1.63
CA TYR A 1 -22.35 27.82 0.43
C TYR A 1 -22.60 26.39 -0.02
N LEU A 2 -21.65 25.64 -0.63
CA LEU A 2 -21.91 24.25 -1.06
C LEU A 2 -22.27 23.30 0.10
N HIS A 3 -21.56 23.40 1.22
CA HIS A 3 -21.83 22.58 2.40
C HIS A 3 -23.20 22.89 3.05
N GLU A 4 -23.63 24.15 3.05
CA GLU A 4 -24.93 24.58 3.58
C GLU A 4 -26.09 24.11 2.67
N LEU A 5 -25.86 24.04 1.36
CA LEU A 5 -26.77 23.43 0.39
C LEU A 5 -26.86 21.92 0.57
N GLU A 6 -25.75 21.23 0.78
CA GLU A 6 -25.76 19.79 1.08
C GLU A 6 -26.50 19.47 2.38
N GLN A 7 -26.29 20.27 3.43
CA GLN A 7 -27.00 20.13 4.70
C GLN A 7 -28.50 20.40 4.57
N SER A 8 -28.91 21.38 3.77
CA SER A 8 -30.34 21.65 3.54
C SER A 8 -31.04 20.56 2.72
N MET A 9 -30.27 19.75 1.97
CA MET A 9 -30.74 18.59 1.21
C MET A 9 -30.69 17.26 2.00
N GLN A 10 -30.20 17.25 3.25
CA GLN A 10 -30.19 16.04 4.08
C GLN A 10 -31.60 15.75 4.64
N HIS A 11 -32.35 14.95 3.91
CA HIS A 11 -33.60 14.36 4.37
C HIS A 11 -33.37 12.94 4.90
N PRO A 12 -34.21 12.44 5.82
CA PRO A 12 -34.19 11.02 6.17
C PRO A 12 -34.37 10.16 4.91
N PRO A 13 -33.67 9.01 4.82
CA PRO A 13 -33.69 8.20 3.62
C PRO A 13 -35.09 7.68 3.31
N SER A 14 -35.56 7.92 2.09
CA SER A 14 -36.92 7.54 1.67
C SER A 14 -37.12 6.03 1.56
N ASN A 15 -36.04 5.26 1.37
CA ASN A 15 -36.04 3.80 1.34
C ASN A 15 -34.66 3.23 1.72
N ALA A 16 -34.59 1.90 1.89
CA ALA A 16 -33.36 1.20 2.26
C ALA A 16 -32.24 1.34 1.21
N PHE A 17 -32.55 1.46 -0.08
CA PHE A 17 -31.53 1.64 -1.12
C PHE A 17 -30.86 3.02 -1.02
N VAL A 18 -31.62 4.07 -0.72
CA VAL A 18 -31.08 5.42 -0.48
C VAL A 18 -30.16 5.42 0.73
N GLU A 19 -30.55 4.71 1.80
CA GLU A 19 -29.71 4.54 2.99
C GLU A 19 -28.41 3.80 2.65
N MET A 20 -28.47 2.70 1.88
CA MET A 20 -27.28 1.98 1.42
C MET A 20 -26.38 2.89 0.57
N ILE A 21 -26.92 3.67 -0.37
CA ILE A 21 -26.15 4.63 -1.17
C ILE A 21 -25.46 5.65 -0.25
N GLN A 22 -26.16 6.16 0.76
CA GLN A 22 -25.61 7.10 1.72
C GLN A 22 -24.47 6.46 2.54
N TRP A 23 -24.63 5.23 3.01
CA TRP A 23 -23.60 4.50 3.74
C TRP A 23 -22.38 4.16 2.86
N THR A 24 -22.58 3.82 1.59
CA THR A 24 -21.48 3.62 0.64
C THR A 24 -20.70 4.92 0.42
N LYS A 25 -21.38 6.07 0.23
CA LYS A 25 -20.71 7.38 0.11
C LYS A 25 -19.95 7.78 1.37
N GLN A 26 -20.44 7.37 2.54
CA GLN A 26 -19.78 7.58 3.84
C GLN A 26 -18.64 6.58 4.11
N GLY A 27 -18.42 5.57 3.24
CA GLY A 27 -17.43 4.51 3.46
C GLY A 27 -17.80 3.50 4.55
N LYS A 28 -19.05 3.46 4.99
CA LYS A 28 -19.55 2.50 6.00
C LYS A 28 -19.85 1.12 5.41
N LEU A 29 -20.28 1.10 4.14
CA LEU A 29 -20.49 -0.14 3.39
C LEU A 29 -19.32 -0.38 2.43
N TRP A 30 -19.06 -1.66 2.16
CA TRP A 30 -18.13 -2.06 1.11
C TRP A 30 -18.61 -1.58 -0.26
N THR A 31 -17.66 -1.19 -1.10
CA THR A 31 -17.92 -0.85 -2.50
C THR A 31 -17.99 -2.13 -3.33
N PHE A 32 -18.92 -2.16 -4.29
CA PHE A 32 -19.09 -3.30 -5.20
C PHE A 32 -18.61 -2.96 -6.62
N PRO A 33 -18.02 -3.92 -7.35
CA PRO A 33 -17.68 -5.28 -6.91
C PRO A 33 -16.62 -5.30 -5.82
N ILE A 34 -16.63 -6.34 -4.97
CA ILE A 34 -15.71 -6.44 -3.83
C ILE A 34 -14.27 -6.61 -4.35
N ASP A 35 -13.40 -5.74 -3.88
CA ASP A 35 -11.96 -5.80 -4.09
C ASP A 35 -11.27 -6.09 -2.75
N ASN A 36 -10.45 -7.14 -2.71
CA ASN A 36 -9.72 -7.56 -1.50
C ASN A 36 -8.57 -6.60 -1.16
N GLU A 37 -8.12 -5.79 -2.11
CA GLU A 37 -7.04 -4.81 -1.94
C GLU A 37 -7.59 -3.40 -1.63
N ALA A 38 -8.91 -3.26 -1.48
CA ALA A 38 -9.55 -1.98 -1.16
C ALA A 38 -8.97 -1.34 0.11
N GLY A 39 -8.37 -0.15 -0.06
CA GLY A 39 -7.69 0.58 1.01
C GLY A 39 -6.17 0.55 0.95
N LEU A 40 -5.55 -0.30 0.11
CA LEU A 40 -4.10 -0.36 -0.11
C LEU A 40 -3.62 0.66 -1.17
N VAL A 41 -4.10 1.91 -1.07
CA VAL A 41 -3.90 2.95 -2.10
C VAL A 41 -2.43 3.31 -2.32
N GLU A 42 -1.63 3.34 -1.26
CA GLU A 42 -0.20 3.70 -1.39
C GLU A 42 0.61 2.56 -2.01
N GLU A 43 0.40 1.31 -1.59
CA GLU A 43 1.10 0.16 -2.17
C GLU A 43 0.71 -0.07 -3.64
N MET A 44 -0.53 0.28 -4.05
CA MET A 44 -0.95 0.20 -5.45
C MET A 44 -0.12 1.10 -6.39
N LYS A 45 0.47 2.18 -5.86
CA LYS A 45 1.34 3.08 -6.64
C LYS A 45 2.74 2.51 -6.84
N VAL A 46 3.13 1.53 -6.05
CA VAL A 46 4.48 0.97 -6.02
C VAL A 46 4.61 -0.12 -7.08
N GLY A 47 5.66 -0.03 -7.91
CA GLY A 47 5.90 -1.04 -8.92
C GLY A 47 6.46 -2.33 -8.32
N PHE A 48 6.11 -3.49 -8.89
CA PHE A 48 6.66 -4.79 -8.43
C PHE A 48 8.20 -4.80 -8.40
N HIS A 49 8.83 -4.10 -9.35
CA HIS A 49 10.28 -4.01 -9.50
C HIS A 49 10.95 -3.37 -8.28
N GLU A 50 10.25 -2.54 -7.51
CA GLU A 50 10.75 -1.92 -6.28
C GLU A 50 10.77 -2.91 -5.11
N HIS A 51 9.84 -3.86 -5.06
CA HIS A 51 9.86 -4.94 -4.08
C HIS A 51 10.88 -6.03 -4.42
N VAL A 52 11.17 -6.24 -5.71
CA VAL A 52 11.99 -7.37 -6.18
C VAL A 52 13.46 -7.00 -6.41
N LEU A 53 13.74 -5.86 -7.05
CA LEU A 53 15.09 -5.47 -7.49
C LEU A 53 15.83 -4.64 -6.43
N LEU A 54 15.99 -5.20 -5.23
CA LEU A 54 16.56 -4.50 -4.07
C LEU A 54 18.09 -4.31 -4.14
N GLU A 55 18.78 -5.04 -5.02
CA GLU A 55 20.24 -5.03 -5.14
C GLU A 55 20.83 -3.65 -5.48
N ARG A 56 20.04 -2.78 -6.12
CA ARG A 56 20.43 -1.40 -6.43
C ARG A 56 20.75 -0.58 -5.16
N ARG A 57 20.18 -0.97 -4.01
CA ARG A 57 20.40 -0.32 -2.71
C ARG A 57 21.70 -0.77 -2.02
N LEU A 58 22.38 -1.78 -2.56
CA LEU A 58 23.69 -2.23 -2.06
C LEU A 58 24.84 -1.40 -2.65
N GLU A 59 24.57 -0.58 -3.67
CA GLU A 59 25.59 0.25 -4.30
C GLU A 59 26.09 1.34 -3.35
N GLY A 60 27.40 1.56 -3.32
CA GLY A 60 28.06 2.59 -2.51
C GLY A 60 28.66 2.09 -1.20
N TRP A 61 27.99 1.21 -0.47
CA TRP A 61 28.45 0.73 0.84
C TRP A 61 28.81 -0.75 0.88
N CYS A 62 28.08 -1.61 0.14
CA CYS A 62 28.32 -3.05 0.16
C CYS A 62 29.48 -3.41 -0.79
N PRO A 63 30.46 -4.23 -0.34
CA PRO A 63 31.53 -4.72 -1.22
C PRO A 63 30.97 -5.44 -2.45
N LYS A 64 31.62 -5.30 -3.61
CA LYS A 64 31.17 -5.95 -4.86
C LYS A 64 31.37 -7.47 -4.88
N ARG A 65 32.23 -8.01 -4.02
CA ARG A 65 32.57 -9.44 -3.92
C ARG A 65 32.90 -9.79 -2.47
N GLY A 66 32.79 -11.08 -2.14
CA GLY A 66 33.16 -11.62 -0.84
C GLY A 66 31.96 -12.06 0.01
N PRO A 67 32.20 -12.48 1.27
CA PRO A 67 31.17 -13.09 2.12
C PRO A 67 30.07 -12.10 2.53
N ILE A 68 30.41 -10.82 2.77
CA ILE A 68 29.42 -9.77 3.10
C ILE A 68 28.46 -9.57 1.92
N ARG A 69 28.98 -9.55 0.69
CA ARG A 69 28.15 -9.42 -0.51
C ARG A 69 27.19 -10.59 -0.64
N HIS A 70 27.69 -11.82 -0.47
CA HIS A 70 26.89 -13.02 -0.54
C HIS A 70 25.78 -13.04 0.54
N PHE A 71 26.10 -12.61 1.76
CA PHE A 71 25.11 -12.46 2.83
C PHE A 71 24.02 -11.44 2.45
N MET A 72 24.42 -10.25 1.97
CA MET A 72 23.44 -9.22 1.58
C MET A 72 22.58 -9.63 0.38
N GLU A 73 23.11 -10.40 -0.56
CA GLU A 73 22.33 -10.98 -1.67
C GLU A 73 21.24 -11.94 -1.14
N LEU A 74 21.55 -12.73 -0.11
CA LEU A 74 20.55 -13.57 0.57
C LEU A 74 19.51 -12.72 1.31
N VAL A 75 19.91 -11.64 1.98
CA VAL A 75 18.99 -10.70 2.64
C VAL A 75 18.05 -10.08 1.60
N CYS A 76 18.57 -9.55 0.49
CA CYS A 76 17.76 -9.01 -0.61
C CYS A 76 16.81 -10.06 -1.20
N THR A 77 17.26 -11.31 -1.35
CA THR A 77 16.43 -12.43 -1.83
C THR A 77 15.31 -12.79 -0.85
N GLY A 78 15.58 -12.73 0.46
CA GLY A 78 14.57 -12.96 1.49
C GLY A 78 13.52 -11.85 1.52
N LEU A 79 13.98 -10.60 1.47
CA LEU A 79 13.12 -9.42 1.45
C LEU A 79 12.26 -9.36 0.18
N SER A 80 12.79 -9.73 -0.98
CA SER A 80 12.04 -9.71 -2.25
C SER A 80 10.87 -10.69 -2.26
N LYS A 81 11.01 -11.83 -1.58
CA LYS A 81 9.98 -12.86 -1.46
C LYS A 81 8.94 -12.58 -0.37
N ASN A 82 9.08 -11.49 0.39
CA ASN A 82 8.14 -11.15 1.46
C ASN A 82 7.03 -10.22 0.95
N PRO A 83 5.76 -10.68 0.89
CA PRO A 83 4.62 -9.86 0.47
C PRO A 83 4.02 -9.01 1.60
N HIS A 84 4.44 -9.23 2.85
CA HIS A 84 3.88 -8.56 4.03
C HIS A 84 4.66 -7.31 4.45
N LEU A 85 5.70 -6.94 3.69
CA LEU A 85 6.51 -5.75 3.94
C LEU A 85 6.39 -4.78 2.77
N THR A 86 6.06 -3.54 3.10
CA THR A 86 6.15 -2.35 2.23
C THR A 86 7.58 -2.14 1.75
N VAL A 87 7.78 -1.49 0.60
CA VAL A 87 9.14 -1.15 0.09
C VAL A 87 9.94 -0.34 1.11
N GLU A 88 9.33 0.64 1.77
CA GLU A 88 10.02 1.49 2.76
C GLU A 88 10.66 0.66 3.88
N ARG A 89 9.91 -0.29 4.45
CA ARG A 89 10.43 -1.20 5.48
C ARG A 89 11.56 -2.10 4.96
N LYS A 90 11.47 -2.58 3.70
CA LYS A 90 12.56 -3.36 3.09
C LYS A 90 13.82 -2.51 2.95
N GLN A 91 13.69 -1.25 2.52
CA GLN A 91 14.80 -0.32 2.39
C GLN A 91 15.43 0.01 3.75
N ALA A 92 14.62 0.34 4.75
CA ALA A 92 15.10 0.59 6.11
C ALA A 92 15.86 -0.61 6.71
N HIS A 93 15.41 -1.84 6.41
CA HIS A 93 16.11 -3.04 6.84
C HIS A 93 17.49 -3.20 6.16
N ILE A 94 17.63 -2.79 4.90
CA ILE A 94 18.92 -2.82 4.20
C ILE A 94 19.85 -1.73 4.74
N GLU A 95 19.33 -0.53 4.99
CA GLU A 95 20.07 0.63 5.52
C GLU A 95 20.55 0.46 6.97
N TRP A 96 19.93 -0.44 7.72
CA TRP A 96 20.35 -0.75 9.07
C TRP A 96 21.68 -1.53 9.13
N TYR A 97 22.02 -2.28 8.06
CA TYR A 97 23.29 -3.01 7.93
C TYR A 97 24.43 -2.09 7.51
#